data_AF-A0A2N6EDN4-F1
#
_entry.id   AF-A0A2N6EDN4-F1
#
_cell.length_a   1.000
_cell.length_b   1.000
_cell.length_c   1.000
_cell.angle_alpha   90.00
_cell.angle_beta   90.00
_cell.angle_gamma   90.00
#
_symmetry.space_group_name_H-M   'P 1'
#
loop_
_entity.id
_entity.type
_entity.pdbx_description
1 polymer ?
#
loop_
_entity_poly.entity_id
_entity_poly.type
_entity_poly.pdbx_seq_one_letter_code
_entity_poly.pdbx_strand_id
1 'polypeptide(L)'
;MKSKKSRILLMAVLFLVSTVAAFAETAKSDVAAAVSEGKSVTLEYSVSLADDEVVFSTAGQEPLTFIQGSGKLFPDLEKALEGMKAGEAKTVELSPEQSFGPVNPQAIVDVEKSKLPPPGAPDRRHGHDDRP
;
A
#
# COMPACT_ATOMS: atom_id res chain seq x y z
N MET A 1 -32.36 -63.45 32.25
CA MET A 1 -31.12 -63.80 31.52
C MET A 1 -31.10 -63.02 30.21
N LYS A 2 -30.02 -62.25 29.91
CA LYS A 2 -29.70 -61.54 28.64
C LYS A 2 -30.68 -60.41 28.25
N SER A 3 -30.31 -59.13 28.15
CA SER A 3 -29.07 -58.54 27.64
C SER A 3 -28.99 -57.04 28.02
N LYS A 4 -28.16 -56.69 29.01
CA LYS A 4 -27.70 -55.31 29.29
C LYS A 4 -26.59 -54.88 28.31
N LYS A 5 -26.72 -55.22 27.01
CA LYS A 5 -25.70 -54.95 25.97
C LYS A 5 -26.11 -53.90 24.93
N SER A 6 -27.30 -53.31 25.06
CA SER A 6 -27.84 -52.32 24.10
C SER A 6 -27.75 -50.86 24.57
N ARG A 7 -27.02 -50.57 25.67
CA ARG A 7 -26.69 -49.20 26.10
C ARG A 7 -25.20 -48.87 25.99
N ILE A 8 -24.36 -49.87 25.76
CA ILE A 8 -22.90 -49.73 25.61
C ILE A 8 -22.51 -49.62 24.12
N LEU A 9 -23.38 -50.01 23.20
CA LEU A 9 -23.13 -49.90 21.75
C LEU A 9 -23.39 -48.47 21.20
N LEU A 10 -23.96 -47.55 21.99
CA LEU A 10 -24.08 -46.13 21.63
C LEU A 10 -22.87 -45.29 22.10
N MET A 11 -21.95 -45.88 22.86
CA MET A 11 -20.82 -45.16 23.50
C MET A 11 -19.44 -45.55 22.95
N ALA A 12 -19.38 -46.35 21.88
CA ALA A 12 -18.12 -46.79 21.26
C ALA A 12 -17.97 -46.40 19.77
N VAL A 13 -18.96 -45.70 19.19
CA VAL A 13 -18.91 -45.19 17.79
C VAL A 13 -18.82 -43.65 17.73
N LEU A 14 -18.82 -42.99 18.89
CA LEU A 14 -18.59 -41.54 19.03
C LEU A 14 -17.20 -41.23 19.62
N PHE A 15 -16.22 -42.08 19.29
CA PHE A 15 -14.83 -41.95 19.74
C PHE A 15 -13.83 -42.10 18.57
N LEU A 16 -14.24 -41.80 17.33
CA LEU A 16 -13.40 -42.03 16.14
C LEU A 16 -13.08 -40.79 15.28
N VAL A 17 -13.61 -39.60 15.52
CA VAL A 17 -13.11 -38.41 14.79
C VAL A 17 -13.16 -37.17 15.69
N SER A 18 -12.30 -37.14 16.69
CA SER A 18 -11.86 -35.87 17.27
C SER A 18 -10.34 -35.89 17.21
N THR A 19 -9.82 -35.77 15.99
CA THR A 19 -8.45 -35.33 15.77
C THR A 19 -8.27 -34.04 16.55
N VAL A 20 -7.35 -34.06 17.51
CA VAL A 20 -6.75 -32.85 18.05
C VAL A 20 -6.14 -32.14 16.84
N ALA A 21 -6.89 -31.18 16.29
CA ALA A 21 -6.33 -30.15 15.45
C ALA A 21 -5.53 -29.22 16.39
N ALA A 22 -4.39 -29.74 16.86
CA ALA A 22 -3.24 -28.92 17.20
C ALA A 22 -2.68 -28.38 15.87
N PHE A 23 -3.45 -27.50 15.25
CA PHE A 23 -3.10 -26.71 14.07
C PHE A 23 -3.97 -25.46 14.09
N ALA A 24 -3.72 -24.65 15.09
CA ALA A 24 -3.92 -23.21 15.03
C ALA A 24 -3.03 -22.63 16.11
N GLU A 25 -1.72 -22.83 15.93
CA GLU A 25 -0.76 -21.90 16.48
C GLU A 25 -1.22 -20.52 16.02
N THR A 26 -1.69 -19.74 16.99
CA THR A 26 -2.12 -18.37 16.79
C THR A 26 -0.89 -17.59 16.33
N ALA A 27 -0.71 -17.52 15.02
CA ALA A 27 -0.09 -16.36 14.40
C ALA A 27 -1.06 -15.20 14.66
N LYS A 28 -0.83 -14.48 15.75
CA LYS A 28 -1.23 -13.08 15.88
C LYS A 28 -0.53 -12.36 14.73
N SER A 29 -1.20 -12.31 13.60
CA SER A 29 -0.94 -11.31 12.58
C SER A 29 -1.80 -10.12 12.99
N ASP A 30 -1.17 -9.11 13.57
CA ASP A 30 -1.77 -7.80 13.84
C ASP A 30 -2.14 -7.12 12.50
N VAL A 31 -3.16 -7.64 11.80
CA VAL A 31 -3.66 -7.12 10.50
C VAL A 31 -5.10 -6.65 10.66
N ALA A 32 -5.37 -5.94 11.75
CA ALA A 32 -6.62 -5.22 11.95
C ALA A 32 -6.40 -3.75 12.37
N ALA A 33 -5.15 -3.28 12.29
CA ALA A 33 -4.84 -1.88 12.54
C ALA A 33 -5.22 -1.06 11.31
N ALA A 34 -6.30 -0.30 11.40
CA ALA A 34 -6.63 0.72 10.41
C ALA A 34 -5.51 1.75 10.30
N VAL A 35 -5.31 2.31 9.11
CA VAL A 35 -4.44 3.47 8.85
C VAL A 35 -4.82 4.58 9.84
N SER A 36 -3.83 5.08 10.57
CA SER A 36 -4.00 6.19 11.50
C SER A 36 -2.66 6.86 11.78
N GLU A 37 -2.72 8.10 12.25
CA GLU A 37 -1.55 8.95 12.52
C GLU A 37 -0.42 8.21 13.26
N GLY A 38 0.80 8.37 12.76
CA GLY A 38 2.02 7.76 13.30
C GLY A 38 2.25 6.30 12.90
N LYS A 39 1.31 5.64 12.21
CA LYS A 39 1.51 4.26 11.73
C LYS A 39 2.32 4.22 10.45
N SER A 40 3.12 3.15 10.32
CA SER A 40 3.75 2.78 9.05
C SER A 40 2.73 2.14 8.14
N VAL A 41 2.59 2.67 6.93
CA VAL A 41 1.66 2.21 5.90
C VAL A 41 2.45 1.88 4.65
N THR A 42 2.19 0.71 4.09
CA THR A 42 2.78 0.25 2.82
C THR A 42 1.66 0.10 1.80
N LEU A 43 1.82 0.70 0.63
CA LEU A 43 0.84 0.67 -0.44
C LEU A 43 1.47 0.46 -1.81
N GLU A 44 0.74 -0.26 -2.66
CA GLU A 44 0.92 -0.24 -4.10
C GLU A 44 -0.10 0.76 -4.68
N TYR A 45 0.33 1.63 -5.59
CA TYR A 45 -0.55 2.61 -6.21
C TYR A 45 -0.17 2.90 -7.65
N SER A 46 -1.16 3.39 -8.39
CA SER A 46 -1.01 3.99 -9.70
C SER A 46 -1.55 5.41 -9.69
N VAL A 47 -1.01 6.24 -10.58
CA VAL A 47 -1.48 7.60 -10.85
C VAL A 47 -1.87 7.65 -12.32
N SER A 48 -3.11 8.07 -12.56
CA SER A 48 -3.65 8.29 -13.89
C SER A 48 -4.07 9.73 -14.09
N LEU A 49 -4.05 10.18 -15.35
CA LEU A 49 -4.65 11.42 -15.77
C LEU A 49 -6.18 11.29 -15.87
N ALA A 50 -6.86 12.41 -16.10
CA ALA A 50 -8.33 12.47 -16.20
C ALA A 50 -8.91 11.72 -17.42
N ASP A 51 -8.05 11.34 -18.37
CA ASP A 51 -8.37 10.52 -19.54
C ASP A 51 -7.96 9.04 -19.35
N ASP A 52 -7.74 8.62 -18.10
CA ASP A 52 -7.35 7.27 -17.68
C ASP A 52 -5.93 6.84 -18.13
N GLU A 53 -5.12 7.75 -18.68
CA GLU A 53 -3.73 7.44 -19.00
C GLU A 53 -2.91 7.27 -17.71
N VAL A 54 -2.35 6.07 -17.49
CA VAL A 54 -1.48 5.80 -16.34
C VAL A 54 -0.10 6.42 -16.58
N VAL A 55 0.24 7.43 -15.78
CA VAL A 55 1.53 8.14 -15.85
C VAL A 55 2.57 7.58 -14.88
N PHE A 56 2.12 6.86 -13.85
CA PHE A 56 3.00 6.25 -12.85
C PHE A 56 2.32 5.02 -12.22
N SER A 57 3.09 3.99 -11.88
CA SER A 57 2.60 2.82 -11.14
C SER A 57 3.74 2.15 -10.39
N THR A 58 3.47 1.72 -9.15
CA THR A 58 4.38 0.86 -8.39
C THR A 58 4.09 -0.63 -8.59
N ALA A 59 3.12 -1.00 -9.43
CA ALA A 59 2.76 -2.39 -9.65
C ALA A 59 3.95 -3.19 -10.21
N GLY A 60 4.31 -4.27 -9.51
CA GLY A 60 5.49 -5.08 -9.84
C GLY A 60 6.83 -4.43 -9.50
N GLN A 61 6.83 -3.32 -8.76
CA GLN A 61 8.02 -2.67 -8.20
C GLN A 61 7.98 -2.70 -6.67
N GLU A 62 8.95 -2.05 -6.02
CA GLU A 62 8.96 -1.91 -4.56
C GLU A 62 7.78 -1.02 -4.11
N PRO A 63 6.93 -1.49 -3.18
CA PRO A 63 5.81 -0.71 -2.66
C PRO A 63 6.27 0.54 -1.92
N LEU A 64 5.47 1.59 -1.96
CA LEU A 64 5.76 2.79 -1.18
C LEU A 64 5.42 2.56 0.29
N THR A 65 6.40 2.77 1.17
CA THR A 65 6.18 2.79 2.62
C THR A 65 6.37 4.20 3.16
N PHE A 66 5.41 4.68 3.95
CA PHE A 66 5.44 6.00 4.58
C PHE A 66 4.81 5.96 5.97
N ILE A 67 5.00 7.03 6.75
CA ILE A 67 4.34 7.20 8.05
C ILE A 67 3.11 8.09 7.87
N GLN A 68 1.93 7.62 8.27
CA GLN A 68 0.69 8.40 8.19
C GLN A 68 0.79 9.67 9.03
N GLY A 69 0.48 10.83 8.45
CA GLY A 69 0.60 12.13 9.09
C GLY A 69 1.99 12.76 9.00
N SER A 70 2.95 12.13 8.31
CA SER A 70 4.31 12.68 8.18
C SER A 70 4.46 13.71 7.06
N GLY A 71 3.43 13.91 6.23
CA GLY A 71 3.48 14.83 5.10
C GLY A 71 4.40 14.35 3.98
N LYS A 72 4.56 13.03 3.83
CA LYS A 72 5.32 12.41 2.73
C LYS A 72 4.48 12.30 1.47
N LEU A 73 3.16 12.25 1.63
CA LEU A 73 2.18 12.29 0.55
C LEU A 73 1.40 13.61 0.60
N PHE A 74 0.58 13.84 -0.42
CA PHE A 74 -0.33 14.97 -0.42
C PHE A 74 -1.28 14.90 0.80
N PRO A 75 -1.53 16.01 1.52
CA PRO A 75 -2.37 15.99 2.72
C PRO A 75 -3.75 15.38 2.51
N ASP A 76 -4.37 15.68 1.36
CA ASP A 76 -5.67 15.12 1.01
C ASP A 76 -5.61 13.62 0.67
N LEU A 77 -4.48 13.13 0.17
CA LEU A 77 -4.25 11.70 -0.01
C LEU A 77 -4.09 10.99 1.33
N GLU A 78 -3.26 11.50 2.25
CA GLU A 78 -3.11 10.92 3.59
C GLU A 78 -4.47 10.89 4.31
N LYS A 79 -5.25 11.98 4.25
CA LYS A 79 -6.60 12.04 4.81
C LYS A 79 -7.54 11.02 4.17
N ALA A 80 -7.43 10.78 2.87
CA ALA A 80 -8.28 9.81 2.18
C ALA A 80 -7.94 8.36 2.55
N LEU A 81 -6.70 8.08 2.98
CA LEU A 81 -6.22 6.77 3.44
C LEU A 81 -6.57 6.50 4.91
N GLU A 82 -6.81 7.55 5.72
CA GLU A 82 -7.15 7.41 7.14
C GLU A 82 -8.32 6.44 7.35
N GLY A 83 -8.15 5.49 8.28
CA GLY A 83 -9.15 4.49 8.61
C GLY A 83 -9.21 3.27 7.68
N MET A 84 -8.52 3.28 6.53
CA MET A 84 -8.46 2.12 5.63
C MET A 84 -7.77 0.93 6.29
N LYS A 85 -8.16 -0.28 5.92
CA LYS A 85 -7.52 -1.52 6.42
C LYS A 85 -6.62 -2.12 5.36
N ALA A 86 -5.67 -2.94 5.80
CA ALA A 86 -4.80 -3.69 4.90
C ALA A 86 -5.64 -4.54 3.92
N GLY A 87 -5.27 -4.49 2.64
CA GLY A 87 -5.97 -5.18 1.56
C GLY A 87 -7.15 -4.40 0.96
N GLU A 88 -7.55 -3.27 1.54
CA GLU A 88 -8.54 -2.38 0.92
C GLU A 88 -7.90 -1.58 -0.22
N ALA A 89 -8.68 -1.36 -1.29
CA ALA A 89 -8.30 -0.52 -2.42
C ALA A 89 -9.26 0.66 -2.52
N LYS A 90 -8.75 1.81 -2.95
CA LYS A 90 -9.53 3.04 -3.09
C LYS A 90 -8.96 3.90 -4.21
N THR A 91 -9.85 4.42 -5.05
CA THR A 91 -9.54 5.48 -6.00
C THR A 91 -9.77 6.83 -5.31
N VAL A 92 -8.78 7.72 -5.41
CA VAL A 92 -8.84 9.07 -4.85
C VAL A 92 -8.60 10.05 -5.98
N GLU A 93 -9.60 10.87 -6.28
CA GLU A 93 -9.44 11.99 -7.21
C GLU A 93 -8.89 13.19 -6.45
N LEU A 94 -7.79 13.77 -6.94
CA LEU A 94 -7.17 14.97 -6.39
C LEU A 94 -7.18 16.05 -7.46
N SER A 95 -7.65 17.25 -7.09
CA SER A 95 -7.50 18.41 -7.97
C SER A 95 -6.02 18.84 -8.08
N PRO A 96 -5.66 19.70 -9.03
CA PRO A 96 -4.32 20.29 -9.09
C PRO A 96 -3.93 20.92 -7.75
N GLU A 97 -4.82 21.67 -7.10
CA GLU A 97 -4.58 22.34 -5.82
C GLU A 97 -4.28 21.36 -4.66
N GLN A 98 -4.81 20.15 -4.73
CA GLN A 98 -4.63 19.10 -3.72
C GLN A 98 -3.40 18.23 -3.99
N SER A 99 -2.76 18.39 -5.15
CA SER A 99 -1.64 17.57 -5.61
C SER A 99 -0.42 18.43 -5.95
N PHE A 100 -0.11 18.61 -7.23
CA PHE A 100 1.09 19.31 -7.71
C PHE A 100 0.94 20.83 -7.86
N GLY A 101 -0.25 21.36 -7.56
CA GLY A 101 -0.63 22.75 -7.77
C GLY A 101 -1.10 23.04 -9.20
N PRO A 102 -1.69 24.22 -9.42
CA PRO A 102 -1.99 24.69 -10.77
C PRO A 102 -0.71 24.93 -11.56
N VAL A 103 -0.82 24.96 -12.88
CA VAL A 103 0.27 25.36 -13.77
C VAL A 103 0.79 26.72 -13.33
N ASN A 104 2.08 26.80 -13.02
CA ASN A 104 2.73 28.05 -12.66
C ASN A 104 3.23 28.76 -13.93
N PRO A 105 2.61 29.89 -14.37
CA PRO A 105 3.05 30.58 -15.58
C PRO A 105 4.46 31.16 -15.45
N GLN A 106 4.93 31.42 -14.23
CA GLN A 106 6.29 31.91 -13.98
C GLN A 106 7.34 30.80 -14.10
N ALA A 107 6.93 29.53 -14.10
CA ALA A 107 7.81 28.41 -14.40
C ALA A 107 8.00 28.19 -15.91
N ILE A 108 7.28 28.92 -16.76
CA ILE A 108 7.43 28.91 -18.21
C ILE A 108 8.43 30.01 -18.59
N VAL A 109 9.56 29.61 -19.15
CA VAL A 109 10.65 30.53 -19.47
C VAL A 109 11.14 30.28 -20.89
N ASP A 110 11.22 31.34 -21.69
CA ASP A 110 11.89 31.31 -22.97
C ASP A 110 13.41 31.33 -22.77
N VAL A 111 14.07 30.31 -23.29
CA VAL A 111 15.53 30.20 -23.25
C VAL A 111 16.08 30.09 -24.66
N GLU A 112 17.14 30.86 -24.94
CA GLU A 112 17.86 30.75 -26.19
C GLU A 112 18.45 29.34 -26.32
N LYS A 113 18.27 28.70 -27.49
CA LYS A 113 18.80 27.34 -27.74
C LYS A 113 20.31 27.22 -27.50
N SER A 114 21.06 28.31 -27.67
CA SER A 114 22.50 28.41 -27.39
C SER A 114 22.85 28.24 -25.90
N LYS A 115 21.91 28.51 -24.99
CA LYS A 115 22.07 28.35 -23.53
C LYS A 115 21.70 26.95 -23.05
N LEU A 116 21.05 26.15 -23.89
CA LEU A 116 20.77 24.76 -23.58
C LEU A 116 22.07 23.93 -23.73
N PRO A 117 22.28 22.93 -22.87
CA PRO A 117 23.38 21.99 -23.07
C PRO A 117 23.24 21.28 -24.42
N PRO A 118 24.36 20.85 -25.04
CA PRO A 118 24.29 20.10 -26.29
C PRO A 118 23.44 18.83 -26.09
N PRO A 119 22.68 18.40 -27.11
CA PRO A 119 21.89 17.18 -27.04
C PRO A 119 22.73 15.98 -26.58
N GLY A 120 22.28 15.27 -25.55
CA GLY A 120 23.00 14.12 -24.99
C GLY A 120 24.12 14.47 -24.00
N ALA A 121 24.25 15.73 -23.58
CA ALA A 121 25.10 16.07 -22.43
C ALA A 121 24.62 15.29 -21.18
N PRO A 122 25.54 14.72 -20.38
CA PRO A 122 25.16 13.98 -19.18
C PRO A 122 24.41 14.90 -18.21
N ASP A 123 23.32 14.39 -17.63
CA ASP A 123 22.60 15.09 -16.57
C ASP A 123 23.54 15.31 -15.38
N ARG A 124 23.90 16.57 -15.12
CA ARG A 124 24.77 16.94 -13.99
C ARG A 124 24.09 16.79 -12.64
N ARG A 125 22.80 16.43 -12.58
CA ARG A 125 22.06 16.27 -11.33
C ARG A 125 22.23 14.91 -10.65
N HIS A 126 22.85 13.93 -11.31
CA HIS A 126 23.15 12.63 -10.71
C HIS A 126 24.62 12.52 -10.29
N GLY A 127 25.12 13.53 -9.58
CA GLY A 127 26.22 13.32 -8.66
C GLY A 127 25.65 12.72 -7.39
N HIS A 128 25.66 11.38 -7.28
CA HIS A 128 25.77 10.78 -5.96
C HIS A 128 27.10 11.31 -5.42
N ASP A 129 27.02 12.36 -4.62
CA ASP A 129 28.12 12.99 -3.93
C ASP A 129 28.65 11.96 -2.93
N ASP A 130 29.52 11.07 -3.41
CA ASP A 130 30.48 10.30 -2.63
C ASP A 130 31.37 11.34 -1.92
N ARG A 131 30.83 11.97 -0.87
CA ARG A 131 31.64 12.69 0.09
C ARG A 131 32.39 11.64 0.92
N PRO A 132 33.73 11.71 1.00
CA PRO A 132 34.48 10.90 1.96
C PRO A 132 34.14 11.26 3.41
#